data_AF-A0A7S2LLH8-F1
#
_entry.id   AF-A0A7S2LLH8-F1
#
_cell.length_a   1.000
_cell.length_b   1.000
_cell.length_c   1.000
_cell.angle_alpha   90.00
_cell.angle_beta   90.00
_cell.angle_gamma   90.00
#
_symmetry.space_group_name_H-M   'P 1'
#
loop_
_entity.id
_entity.type
_entity.pdbx_description
1 polymer ?
#
loop_
_entity_poly.entity_id
_entity_poly.type
_entity_poly.pdbx_seq_one_letter_code
_entity_poly.pdbx_strand_id
1 'polypeptide(L)'
;NTDRGWKEGSVVALNYREDDWPPDRPSAPYQVRLRDGSLVFAPRHAPELIRPATEESGVPWHVRLAREMSKADVKDRYPSMALHKELFDPAVASEGRWLVPALQGALAAWRESGDASQIDVAALPDVKLEAPGVVSFDCLTHAFCDMLLAEARHYQESGFPQRAPNSMNNY
;
A
#
# COMPACT_ATOMS: atom_id res chain seq x y z
N ASN A 1 25.77 -14.93 -20.13
CA ASN A 1 25.59 -15.47 -18.78
C ASN A 1 26.36 -14.54 -17.85
N THR A 2 25.70 -13.55 -17.23
CA THR A 2 26.38 -12.62 -16.30
C THR A 2 26.21 -13.14 -14.89
N ASP A 3 27.26 -13.14 -14.08
CA ASP A 3 27.38 -13.72 -12.73
C ASP A 3 26.41 -13.18 -11.65
N ARG A 4 25.34 -12.46 -12.01
CA ARG A 4 24.46 -11.71 -11.09
C ARG A 4 22.97 -12.07 -11.15
N GLY A 5 22.62 -13.25 -11.65
CA GLY A 5 21.22 -13.71 -11.68
C GLY A 5 20.33 -12.92 -12.64
N TRP A 6 19.01 -13.04 -12.45
CA TRP A 6 17.99 -12.40 -13.29
C TRP A 6 17.97 -10.89 -13.12
N LYS A 7 17.95 -10.15 -14.23
CA LYS A 7 17.72 -8.70 -14.23
C LYS A 7 16.35 -8.37 -14.78
N GLU A 8 15.61 -7.53 -14.06
CA GLU A 8 14.33 -6.98 -14.55
C GLU A 8 14.57 -5.91 -15.62
N GLY A 9 13.68 -5.88 -16.62
CA GLY A 9 13.68 -4.87 -17.68
C GLY A 9 12.33 -4.78 -18.39
N SER A 10 12.21 -3.83 -19.31
CA SER A 10 11.02 -3.64 -20.15
C SER A 10 11.34 -3.92 -21.60
N VAL A 11 10.48 -4.67 -22.29
CA VAL A 11 10.58 -4.86 -23.74
C VAL A 11 10.35 -3.52 -24.43
N VAL A 12 11.30 -3.08 -25.24
CA VAL A 12 11.26 -1.81 -26.00
C VAL A 12 11.12 -2.01 -27.50
N ALA A 13 11.50 -3.17 -28.02
CA ALA A 13 11.33 -3.55 -29.42
C ALA A 13 11.09 -5.06 -29.56
N LEU A 14 10.34 -5.43 -30.60
CA LEU A 14 10.12 -6.81 -31.04
C LEU A 14 10.87 -7.06 -32.34
N ASN A 15 11.33 -8.28 -32.57
CA ASN A 15 12.12 -8.66 -33.76
C ASN A 15 13.33 -7.73 -33.99
N TYR A 16 14.01 -7.39 -32.89
CA TYR A 16 15.16 -6.48 -32.89
C TYR A 16 16.34 -7.03 -33.69
N ARG A 17 16.99 -6.14 -34.43
CA ARG A 17 18.17 -6.44 -35.24
C ARG A 17 19.04 -5.18 -35.32
N GLU A 18 20.35 -5.35 -35.29
CA GLU A 18 21.30 -4.27 -35.56
C GLU A 18 21.68 -4.27 -37.05
N ASP A 19 21.99 -3.08 -37.57
CA ASP A 19 22.29 -2.90 -38.99
C ASP A 19 23.55 -3.67 -39.43
N ASP A 20 24.47 -3.94 -38.49
CA ASP A 20 25.71 -4.67 -38.71
C ASP A 20 25.57 -6.20 -38.56
N TRP A 21 24.38 -6.71 -38.25
CA TRP A 21 24.18 -8.16 -38.14
C TRP A 21 24.26 -8.84 -39.52
N PRO A 22 24.99 -9.97 -39.62
CA PRO A 22 25.08 -10.75 -40.85
C PRO A 22 23.70 -11.09 -41.42
N PRO A 23 23.47 -11.02 -42.74
CA PRO A 23 22.15 -11.15 -43.35
C PRO A 23 21.48 -12.51 -43.06
N ASP A 24 22.27 -13.55 -42.82
CA ASP A 24 21.85 -14.90 -42.44
C ASP A 24 21.50 -15.06 -40.95
N ARG A 25 21.89 -14.10 -40.11
CA ARG A 25 21.57 -14.12 -38.68
C ARG A 25 20.11 -13.72 -38.45
N PRO A 26 19.30 -14.51 -37.71
CA PRO A 26 17.92 -14.13 -37.40
C PRO A 26 17.84 -12.97 -36.40
N SER A 27 16.77 -12.18 -36.47
CA SER A 27 16.46 -11.12 -35.49
C SER A 27 16.22 -11.70 -34.10
N ALA A 28 16.59 -10.96 -33.06
CA ALA A 28 16.24 -11.29 -31.69
C ALA A 28 14.76 -11.00 -31.44
N PRO A 29 14.00 -11.91 -30.81
CA PRO A 29 12.59 -11.68 -30.53
C PRO A 29 12.30 -10.41 -29.71
N TYR A 30 13.18 -10.04 -28.77
CA TYR A 30 12.97 -8.89 -27.88
C TYR A 30 14.26 -8.10 -27.66
N GLN A 31 14.15 -6.77 -27.70
CA GLN A 31 15.08 -5.86 -27.04
C GLN A 31 14.50 -5.42 -25.71
N VAL A 32 15.30 -5.48 -24.65
CA VAL A 32 14.90 -5.21 -23.28
C VAL A 32 15.77 -4.09 -22.71
N ARG A 33 15.15 -3.05 -22.17
CA ARG A 33 15.82 -1.99 -21.41
C ARG A 33 15.84 -2.35 -19.92
N LEU A 34 17.03 -2.45 -19.35
CA LEU A 34 17.25 -2.74 -17.93
C LEU A 34 17.05 -1.48 -17.06
N ARG A 35 16.97 -1.67 -15.74
CA ARG A 35 16.81 -0.57 -14.76
C ARG A 35 17.95 0.45 -14.78
N ASP A 36 19.17 0.02 -15.09
CA ASP A 36 20.35 0.89 -15.21
C ASP A 36 20.40 1.68 -16.54
N GLY A 37 19.36 1.56 -17.37
CA GLY A 37 19.27 2.21 -18.68
C GLY A 37 19.90 1.42 -19.82
N SER A 38 20.64 0.35 -19.51
CA SER A 38 21.30 -0.47 -20.54
C SER A 38 20.29 -1.21 -21.41
N LEU A 39 20.60 -1.38 -22.69
CA LEU A 39 19.84 -2.20 -23.62
C LEU A 39 20.49 -3.58 -23.74
N VAL A 40 19.68 -4.62 -23.61
CA VAL A 40 20.07 -6.01 -23.88
C VAL A 40 19.06 -6.63 -24.83
N PHE A 41 19.40 -7.73 -25.49
CA PHE A 41 18.45 -8.46 -26.31
C PHE A 41 18.37 -9.93 -25.89
N ALA A 42 17.19 -10.53 -26.05
CA ALA A 42 16.98 -11.95 -25.83
C ALA A 42 17.13 -12.67 -27.18
N PRO A 43 18.18 -13.49 -27.41
CA PRO A 43 18.44 -14.10 -28.72
C PRO A 43 17.40 -15.14 -29.13
N ARG A 44 16.63 -15.68 -28.17
CA ARG A 44 15.50 -16.57 -28.42
C ARG A 44 14.46 -16.43 -27.31
N HIS A 45 13.19 -16.73 -27.61
CA HIS A 45 12.12 -16.78 -26.62
C HIS A 45 12.19 -18.11 -25.86
N ALA A 46 13.04 -18.15 -24.84
CA ALA A 46 13.21 -19.33 -24.00
C ALA A 46 13.15 -18.93 -22.51
N PRO A 47 12.50 -19.71 -21.64
CA PRO A 47 12.32 -19.38 -20.22
C PRO A 47 13.61 -19.12 -19.45
N GLU A 48 14.74 -19.67 -19.91
CA GLU A 48 16.07 -19.46 -19.33
C GLU A 48 16.73 -18.13 -19.74
N LEU A 49 16.16 -17.40 -20.71
CA LEU A 49 16.67 -16.10 -21.18
C LEU A 49 15.68 -14.96 -20.94
N ILE A 50 14.39 -15.24 -21.10
CA ILE A 50 13.32 -14.27 -20.89
C ILE A 50 12.12 -14.97 -20.27
N ARG A 51 11.63 -14.40 -19.18
CA ARG A 51 10.41 -14.86 -18.52
C ARG A 51 9.58 -13.65 -18.12
N PRO A 52 8.25 -13.77 -18.11
CA PRO A 52 7.42 -12.80 -17.42
C PRO A 52 7.94 -12.67 -15.99
N ALA A 53 8.08 -11.45 -15.51
CA ALA A 53 8.25 -11.27 -14.09
C ALA A 53 6.96 -11.81 -13.42
N THR A 54 7.10 -12.62 -12.36
CA THR A 54 5.99 -13.35 -11.67
C THR A 54 4.82 -12.44 -11.31
N GLU A 55 3.63 -12.95 -10.96
CA GLU A 55 2.38 -12.15 -10.78
C GLU A 55 2.50 -10.91 -9.87
N GLU A 56 3.44 -10.84 -8.92
CA GLU A 56 3.78 -9.60 -8.18
C GLU A 56 4.43 -8.50 -9.07
N SER A 57 4.67 -8.81 -10.34
CA SER A 57 5.43 -8.06 -11.32
C SER A 57 4.67 -7.85 -12.64
N GLY A 58 3.39 -8.23 -12.70
CA GLY A 58 2.49 -7.91 -13.82
C GLY A 58 2.16 -6.42 -13.94
N VAL A 59 2.51 -5.64 -12.92
CA VAL A 59 2.43 -4.17 -12.97
C VAL A 59 3.75 -3.64 -13.50
N PRO A 60 3.75 -2.90 -14.64
CA PRO A 60 4.98 -2.29 -15.16
C PRO A 60 5.71 -1.52 -14.06
N TRP A 61 7.03 -1.65 -14.00
CA TRP A 61 7.83 -1.09 -12.89
C TRP A 61 7.61 0.41 -12.70
N HIS A 62 7.35 1.18 -13.77
CA HIS A 62 7.07 2.61 -13.70
C HIS A 62 5.71 2.90 -13.04
N VAL A 63 4.73 2.01 -13.19
CA VAL A 63 3.44 2.09 -12.49
C VAL A 63 3.61 1.71 -11.02
N ARG A 64 4.46 0.74 -10.69
CA ARG A 64 4.82 0.44 -9.29
C ARG A 64 5.52 1.62 -8.64
N LEU A 65 6.55 2.17 -9.30
CA LEU A 65 7.30 3.33 -8.81
C LEU A 65 6.39 4.56 -8.68
N ALA A 66 5.52 4.85 -9.66
CA ALA A 66 4.55 5.93 -9.55
C ALA A 66 3.57 5.73 -8.40
N ARG A 67 3.14 4.48 -8.12
CA ARG A 67 2.29 4.14 -6.97
C ARG A 67 3.02 4.28 -5.63
N GLU A 68 4.28 3.87 -5.56
CA GLU A 68 5.13 3.99 -4.37
C GLU A 68 5.46 5.45 -4.09
N MET A 69 5.91 6.18 -5.11
CA MET A 69 6.13 7.62 -5.04
C MET A 69 4.85 8.36 -4.66
N SER A 70 3.72 8.03 -5.28
CA SER A 70 2.43 8.66 -4.93
C SER A 70 1.99 8.34 -3.49
N LYS A 71 2.17 7.12 -2.99
CA LYS A 71 1.81 6.77 -1.60
C LYS A 71 2.73 7.43 -0.56
N ALA A 72 4.03 7.43 -0.80
CA ALA A 72 4.99 8.12 0.05
C ALA A 72 4.69 9.63 0.05
N ASP A 73 4.42 10.20 -1.12
CA ASP A 73 4.12 11.62 -1.28
C ASP A 73 2.80 12.03 -0.62
N VAL A 74 1.75 11.19 -0.65
CA VAL A 74 0.49 11.48 0.05
C VAL A 74 0.71 11.51 1.56
N LYS A 75 1.39 10.50 2.14
CA LYS A 75 1.60 10.42 3.59
C LYS A 75 2.38 11.61 4.12
N ASP A 76 3.34 12.10 3.35
CA ASP A 76 4.21 13.20 3.78
C ASP A 76 3.61 14.58 3.49
N ARG A 77 2.82 14.74 2.41
CA ARG A 77 2.25 16.03 2.01
C ARG A 77 0.88 16.31 2.61
N TYR A 78 0.01 15.30 2.66
CA TYR A 78 -1.38 15.50 3.07
C TYR A 78 -1.53 16.08 4.49
N PRO A 79 -0.77 15.65 5.52
CA PRO A 79 -0.89 16.22 6.87
C PRO A 79 -0.69 17.74 6.94
N SER A 80 0.08 18.33 6.01
CA SER A 80 0.27 19.78 5.95
C SER A 80 -0.99 20.55 5.54
N MET A 81 -1.88 19.89 4.79
CA MET A 81 -3.12 20.42 4.22
C MET A 81 -4.39 19.89 4.90
N ALA A 82 -4.24 18.98 5.87
CA ALA A 82 -5.34 18.39 6.63
C ALA A 82 -6.17 19.47 7.34
N LEU A 83 -7.48 19.26 7.40
CA LEU A 83 -8.42 20.14 8.11
C LEU A 83 -8.22 19.99 9.63
N HIS A 84 -8.05 18.76 10.09
CA HIS A 84 -7.82 18.37 11.48
C HIS A 84 -6.42 17.78 11.64
N LYS A 85 -5.40 18.65 11.73
CA LYS A 85 -3.97 18.24 11.86
C LYS A 85 -3.70 17.35 13.07
N GLU A 86 -4.47 17.52 14.13
CA GLU A 86 -4.41 16.71 15.35
C GLU A 86 -4.69 15.22 15.12
N LEU A 87 -5.44 14.85 14.08
CA LEU A 87 -5.64 13.43 13.71
C LEU A 87 -4.34 12.75 13.27
N PHE A 88 -3.35 13.54 12.86
CA PHE A 88 -2.05 13.07 12.38
C PHE A 88 -0.93 13.26 13.40
N ASP A 89 -1.23 13.82 14.58
CA ASP A 89 -0.26 14.01 15.65
C ASP A 89 -0.20 12.74 16.54
N PRO A 90 0.94 12.02 16.55
CA PRO A 90 1.09 10.82 17.36
C PRO A 90 0.97 11.11 18.87
N ALA A 91 1.28 12.33 19.32
CA ALA A 91 1.13 12.70 20.73
C ALA A 91 -0.35 12.66 21.13
N VAL A 92 -1.24 13.26 20.32
CA VAL A 92 -2.68 13.30 20.58
C VAL A 92 -3.28 11.89 20.55
N ALA A 93 -2.83 11.03 19.62
CA ALA A 93 -3.25 9.64 19.55
C ALA A 93 -2.87 8.87 20.83
N SER A 94 -1.66 9.10 21.34
CA SER A 94 -1.13 8.42 22.53
C SER A 94 -1.81 8.84 23.83
N GLU A 95 -2.33 10.07 23.91
CA GLU A 95 -3.11 10.56 25.04
C GLU A 95 -4.49 9.88 25.16
N GLY A 96 -4.90 9.13 24.14
CA GLY A 96 -6.16 8.39 24.14
C GLY A 96 -7.41 9.26 24.05
N ARG A 97 -7.29 10.56 23.75
CA ARG A 97 -8.40 11.54 23.72
C ARG A 97 -9.54 11.19 22.76
N TRP A 98 -9.29 10.28 21.83
CA TRP A 98 -10.27 9.78 20.87
C TRP A 98 -11.13 8.65 21.42
N LEU A 99 -10.66 7.95 22.45
CA LEU A 99 -11.36 6.84 23.08
C LEU A 99 -12.34 7.36 24.13
N VAL A 100 -13.47 6.69 24.28
CA VAL A 100 -14.38 6.97 25.38
C VAL A 100 -13.70 6.66 26.73
N PRO A 101 -13.96 7.45 27.80
CA PRO A 101 -13.28 7.26 29.10
C PRO A 101 -13.42 5.84 29.68
N ALA A 102 -14.57 5.19 29.45
CA ALA A 102 -14.79 3.83 29.92
C ALA A 102 -13.84 2.82 29.27
N LEU A 103 -13.59 2.97 27.96
CA LEU A 103 -12.64 2.12 27.24
C LEU A 103 -11.20 2.40 27.67
N GLN A 104 -10.85 3.66 27.93
CA GLN A 104 -9.54 3.98 28.50
C GLN A 104 -9.30 3.26 29.83
N GLY A 105 -10.33 3.25 30.70
CA GLY A 105 -10.29 2.52 31.97
C GLY A 105 -10.11 1.02 31.78
N ALA A 106 -10.90 0.40 30.91
CA ALA A 106 -10.81 -1.04 30.62
C ALA A 106 -9.45 -1.46 30.03
N LEU A 107 -8.79 -0.56 29.28
CA LEU A 107 -7.47 -0.82 28.68
C LEU A 107 -6.30 -0.47 29.60
N ALA A 108 -6.52 0.21 30.75
CA ALA A 108 -5.44 0.69 31.60
C ALA A 108 -4.55 -0.45 32.12
N ALA A 109 -5.16 -1.52 32.65
CA ALA A 109 -4.44 -2.68 33.16
C ALA A 109 -3.66 -3.41 32.05
N TRP A 110 -4.23 -3.50 30.84
CA TRP A 110 -3.55 -4.08 29.68
C TRP A 110 -2.36 -3.22 29.23
N ARG A 111 -2.49 -1.90 29.23
CA ARG A 111 -1.38 -0.99 28.86
C ARG A 111 -0.19 -1.11 29.79
N GLU A 112 -0.42 -1.36 31.07
CA GLU A 112 0.63 -1.53 32.08
C GLU A 112 1.27 -2.93 32.03
N SER A 113 0.46 -3.97 31.85
CA SER A 113 0.91 -5.37 31.93
C SER A 113 1.32 -5.99 30.60
N GLY A 114 0.78 -5.51 29.49
CA GLY A 114 0.88 -6.14 28.16
C GLY A 114 0.03 -7.40 27.98
N ASP A 115 -0.68 -7.86 29.02
CA ASP A 115 -1.49 -9.08 28.99
C ASP A 115 -2.93 -8.79 28.56
N ALA A 116 -3.30 -9.25 27.37
CA ALA A 116 -4.64 -9.01 26.80
C ALA A 116 -5.78 -9.68 27.59
N SER A 117 -5.47 -10.67 28.44
CA SER A 117 -6.48 -11.29 29.32
C SER A 117 -6.96 -10.36 30.43
N GLN A 118 -6.25 -9.27 30.68
CA GLN A 118 -6.59 -8.24 31.66
C GLN A 118 -7.60 -7.20 31.14
N ILE A 119 -8.03 -7.32 29.88
CA ILE A 119 -9.03 -6.40 29.32
C ILE A 119 -10.41 -6.79 29.87
N ASP A 120 -10.93 -5.96 30.77
CA ASP A 120 -12.28 -6.15 31.31
C ASP A 120 -13.32 -5.59 30.34
N VAL A 121 -13.71 -6.42 29.37
CA VAL A 121 -14.77 -6.09 28.41
C VAL A 121 -16.13 -5.95 29.12
N ALA A 122 -16.35 -6.63 30.24
CA ALA A 122 -17.62 -6.57 30.98
C ALA A 122 -17.79 -5.24 31.73
N ALA A 123 -16.70 -4.54 32.04
CA ALA A 123 -16.73 -3.21 32.64
C ALA A 123 -17.08 -2.09 31.65
N LEU A 124 -17.12 -2.37 30.35
CA LEU A 124 -17.50 -1.37 29.35
C LEU A 124 -19.02 -1.12 29.39
N PRO A 125 -19.46 0.15 29.37
CA PRO A 125 -20.88 0.48 29.29
C PRO A 125 -21.45 0.04 27.95
N ASP A 126 -22.73 -0.34 27.96
CA ASP A 126 -23.53 -0.62 26.76
C ASP A 126 -22.98 -1.74 25.85
N VAL A 127 -22.18 -2.65 26.39
CA VAL A 127 -21.73 -3.85 25.65
C VAL A 127 -22.92 -4.74 25.32
N LYS A 128 -23.04 -5.09 24.04
CA LYS A 128 -24.06 -5.99 23.52
C LYS A 128 -23.41 -7.16 22.80
N LEU A 129 -23.89 -8.37 23.08
CA LEU A 129 -23.53 -9.56 22.30
C LEU A 129 -24.50 -9.66 21.11
N GLU A 130 -24.02 -9.34 19.92
CA GLU A 130 -24.84 -9.38 18.69
C GLU A 130 -24.93 -10.81 18.12
N ALA A 131 -23.87 -11.60 18.29
CA ALA A 131 -23.78 -12.99 17.88
C ALA A 131 -22.70 -13.72 18.68
N PRO A 132 -22.64 -15.06 18.68
CA PRO A 132 -21.52 -15.79 19.28
C PRO A 132 -20.17 -15.31 18.74
N GLY A 133 -19.36 -14.71 19.61
CA GLY A 133 -18.05 -14.12 19.26
C GLY A 133 -18.10 -12.69 18.70
N VAL A 134 -19.26 -12.02 18.68
CA VAL A 134 -19.43 -10.66 18.16
C VAL A 134 -20.02 -9.76 19.24
N VAL A 135 -19.25 -8.75 19.65
CA VAL A 135 -19.67 -7.75 20.64
C VAL A 135 -19.65 -6.34 20.05
N SER A 136 -20.60 -5.53 20.48
CA SER A 136 -20.73 -4.11 20.13
C SER A 136 -20.62 -3.27 21.39
N PHE A 137 -19.82 -2.21 21.36
CA PHE A 137 -19.64 -1.27 22.46
C PHE A 137 -19.12 0.07 21.94
N ASP A 138 -19.26 1.12 22.74
CA ASP A 138 -18.75 2.43 22.37
C ASP A 138 -17.23 2.50 22.56
N CYS A 139 -16.53 2.87 21.48
CA CYS A 139 -15.08 2.92 21.45
C CYS A 139 -14.55 4.35 21.29
N LEU A 140 -15.17 5.11 20.39
CA LEU A 140 -14.70 6.42 19.97
C LEU A 140 -15.64 7.52 20.46
N THR A 141 -15.09 8.68 20.79
CA THR A 141 -15.91 9.85 21.13
C THR A 141 -16.62 10.40 19.89
N HIS A 142 -17.82 10.97 20.07
CA HIS A 142 -18.55 11.63 18.97
C HIS A 142 -17.73 12.73 18.30
N ALA A 143 -17.03 13.54 19.09
CA ALA A 143 -16.17 14.59 18.57
C ALA A 143 -15.08 14.04 17.63
N PHE A 144 -14.45 12.91 17.98
CA PHE A 144 -13.49 12.25 17.10
C PHE A 144 -14.13 11.74 15.82
N CYS A 145 -15.29 11.09 15.92
CA CYS A 145 -16.03 10.59 14.74
C CYS A 145 -16.38 11.73 13.77
N ASP A 146 -16.84 12.87 14.29
CA ASP A 146 -17.18 14.04 13.48
C ASP A 146 -15.95 14.63 12.79
N MET A 147 -14.83 14.77 13.51
CA MET A 147 -13.57 15.24 12.94
C MET A 147 -13.04 14.29 11.86
N LEU A 148 -13.07 12.98 12.11
CA LEU A 148 -12.61 11.98 11.14
C LEU A 148 -13.47 11.99 9.87
N LEU A 149 -14.80 12.14 10.01
CA LEU A 149 -15.71 12.24 8.86
C LEU A 149 -15.51 13.54 8.09
N ALA A 150 -15.29 14.66 8.77
CA ALA A 150 -14.99 15.94 8.13
C ALA A 150 -13.66 15.87 7.36
N GLU A 151 -12.63 15.28 7.98
CA GLU A 151 -11.32 15.06 7.35
C GLU A 151 -11.42 14.14 6.12
N ALA A 152 -12.21 13.07 6.20
CA ALA A 152 -12.41 12.17 5.07
C ALA A 152 -13.05 12.86 3.87
N ARG A 153 -14.01 13.76 4.11
CA ARG A 153 -14.61 14.60 3.05
C ARG A 153 -13.60 15.58 2.47
N HIS A 154 -12.83 16.25 3.34
CA HIS A 154 -11.76 17.17 2.91
C HIS A 154 -10.71 16.46 2.04
N TYR A 155 -10.29 15.25 2.42
CA TYR A 155 -9.39 14.43 1.61
C TYR A 155 -9.98 14.16 0.23
N GLN A 156 -11.28 13.85 0.15
CA GLN A 156 -11.93 13.60 -1.13
C GLN A 156 -11.92 14.85 -2.03
N GLU A 157 -12.09 16.03 -1.46
CA GLU A 157 -12.10 17.31 -2.19
C GLU A 157 -10.70 17.80 -2.57
N SER A 158 -9.65 17.35 -1.85
CA SER A 158 -8.27 17.80 -2.02
C SER A 158 -7.60 17.41 -3.35
N GLY A 159 -8.21 16.52 -4.14
CA GLY A 159 -7.66 16.05 -5.41
C GLY A 159 -6.49 15.05 -5.26
N PHE A 160 -6.15 14.64 -4.04
CA PHE A 160 -5.22 13.54 -3.81
C PHE A 160 -5.78 12.21 -4.34
N PRO A 161 -4.91 11.27 -4.75
CA PRO A 161 -5.35 10.01 -5.31
C PRO A 161 -6.23 9.25 -4.31
N GLN A 162 -7.48 9.03 -4.71
CA GLN A 162 -8.44 8.21 -3.99
C GLN A 162 -8.34 6.79 -4.55
N ARG A 163 -7.90 5.85 -3.72
CA ARG A 163 -7.88 4.45 -4.12
C ARG A 163 -8.85 3.70 -3.23
N ALA A 164 -9.93 3.17 -3.82
CA ALA A 164 -10.79 2.24 -3.13
C ALA A 164 -9.92 1.05 -2.67
N PRO A 165 -9.96 0.65 -1.39
CA PRO A 165 -9.08 -0.39 -0.86
C PRO A 165 -9.23 -1.73 -1.56
N ASN A 166 -10.37 -1.99 -2.22
CA ASN A 166 -10.60 -3.17 -3.04
C ASN A 166 -11.46 -2.82 -4.26
N SER A 167 -10.88 -2.82 -5.47
CA SER A 167 -11.63 -3.03 -6.72
C SER A 167 -11.61 -4.53 -7.01
N MET A 168 -12.29 -5.31 -6.17
CA MET A 168 -12.41 -6.76 -6.32
C MET A 168 -13.52 -7.10 -7.32
N ASN A 169 -13.46 -6.50 -8.52
CA ASN A 169 -14.24 -6.86 -9.70
C ASN A 169 -13.70 -6.07 -10.91
N ASN A 170 -12.73 -6.65 -11.61
CA ASN A 170 -12.50 -6.34 -13.02
C ASN A 170 -13.12 -7.52 -13.79
N TYR A 171 -14.40 -7.41 -14.13
CA TYR A 171 -15.05 -8.28 -15.12
C TYR A 171 -14.87 -7.70 -16.52
#